data_AF-A0A0Q9PR61-F1
#
_entry.id   AF-A0A0Q9PR61-F1
#
_cell.length_a   1.000
_cell.length_b   1.000
_cell.length_c   1.000
_cell.angle_alpha   90.00
_cell.angle_beta   90.00
_cell.angle_gamma   90.00
#
_symmetry.space_group_name_H-M   'P 1'
#
loop_
_entity.id
_entity.type
_entity.pdbx_description
1 polymer ?
#
loop_
_entity_poly.entity_id
_entity_poly.type
_entity_poly.pdbx_seq_one_letter_code
_entity_poly.pdbx_strand_id
1 'polypeptide(L)'
;MAIALRKEEFQVEASLTQQQKIAAETIATRIISVKELLQTELDLYEISKDSETGEHYLHYAYMHRDFTNTGEPESFHYLMPIENDDVLGMIFGEQGYAYPEHWNASFLRNGPEGFYIWWDPSHEAEQSEDEAIAAELLQKLRAFHEQGNVDPEAVRKLLEEMDETRKKED
;
A
#
# COMPACT_ATOMS: atom_id res chain seq x y z
N MET A 1 -53.17 24.17 12.12
CA MET A 1 -51.80 24.25 11.57
C MET A 1 -50.91 23.38 12.44
N ALA A 2 -50.54 22.19 11.97
CA ALA A 2 -49.60 21.31 12.64
C ALA A 2 -48.27 21.36 11.87
N ILE A 3 -47.21 21.79 12.54
CA ILE A 3 -45.85 21.81 11.99
C ILE A 3 -45.34 20.37 12.06
N ALA A 4 -45.21 19.73 10.90
CA ALA A 4 -44.56 18.43 10.78
C ALA A 4 -43.05 18.62 10.96
N LEU A 5 -42.52 18.18 12.11
CA LEU A 5 -41.09 18.02 12.32
C LEU A 5 -40.61 16.86 11.44
N ARG A 6 -39.87 17.18 10.37
CA ARG A 6 -39.09 16.19 9.61
C ARG A 6 -38.07 15.58 10.56
N LYS A 7 -38.18 14.27 10.80
CA LYS A 7 -37.05 13.48 11.28
C LYS A 7 -36.04 13.42 10.15
N GLU A 8 -34.95 14.17 10.28
CA GLU A 8 -33.75 13.89 9.49
C GLU A 8 -33.19 12.57 10.03
N GLU A 9 -33.41 11.48 9.29
CA GLU A 9 -32.69 10.24 9.51
C GLU A 9 -31.22 10.52 9.19
N PHE A 10 -30.38 10.65 10.21
CA PHE A 10 -28.93 10.62 10.06
C PHE A 10 -28.57 9.23 9.54
N GLN A 11 -28.50 9.06 8.22
CA GLN A 11 -27.84 7.90 7.64
C GLN A 11 -26.35 8.10 7.88
N VAL A 12 -25.79 7.34 8.82
CA VAL A 12 -24.34 7.22 8.94
C VAL A 12 -23.86 6.62 7.62
N GLU A 13 -23.19 7.40 6.79
CA GLU A 13 -22.61 6.88 5.55
C GLU A 13 -21.62 5.75 5.89
N ALA A 14 -21.58 4.73 5.03
CA ALA A 14 -20.70 3.59 5.24
C ALA A 14 -19.21 4.00 5.26
N SER A 15 -18.43 3.30 6.08
CA SER A 15 -16.97 3.41 6.11
C SER A 15 -16.37 3.15 4.74
N LEU A 16 -15.28 3.84 4.40
CA LEU A 16 -14.57 3.62 3.14
C LEU A 16 -13.95 2.21 3.10
N THR A 17 -13.63 1.64 4.26
CA THR A 17 -13.09 0.27 4.39
C THR A 17 -14.07 -0.81 3.91
N GLN A 18 -15.37 -0.50 3.85
CA GLN A 18 -16.41 -1.42 3.37
C GLN A 18 -16.60 -1.37 1.85
N GLN A 19 -15.89 -0.49 1.16
CA GLN A 19 -16.01 -0.26 -0.27
C GLN A 19 -14.77 -0.78 -1.00
N GLN A 20 -14.94 -1.54 -2.08
CA GLN A 20 -13.81 -2.05 -2.87
C GLN A 20 -13.16 -0.99 -3.77
N LYS A 21 -13.94 -0.01 -4.21
CA LYS A 21 -13.53 1.04 -5.15
C LYS A 21 -14.25 2.33 -4.76
N ILE A 22 -13.51 3.42 -4.57
CA ILE A 22 -14.05 4.71 -4.13
C ILE A 22 -13.75 5.76 -5.19
N ALA A 23 -14.73 6.60 -5.53
CA ALA A 23 -14.53 7.68 -6.50
C ALA A 23 -13.65 8.79 -5.91
N ALA A 24 -12.79 9.40 -6.72
CA ALA A 24 -11.91 10.49 -6.27
C ALA A 24 -12.72 11.69 -5.72
N GLU A 25 -13.90 11.97 -6.29
CA GLU A 25 -14.80 13.03 -5.83
C GLU A 25 -15.31 12.76 -4.42
N THR A 26 -15.55 11.49 -4.08
CA THR A 26 -15.95 11.07 -2.73
C THR A 26 -14.84 11.34 -1.73
N ILE A 27 -13.60 10.95 -2.05
CA ILE A 27 -12.43 11.23 -1.21
C ILE A 27 -12.23 12.73 -1.04
N ALA A 28 -12.27 13.51 -2.12
CA ALA A 28 -12.09 14.96 -2.09
C ALA A 28 -13.16 15.70 -1.28
N THR A 29 -14.37 15.14 -1.17
CA THR A 29 -15.47 15.74 -0.41
C THR A 29 -15.47 15.34 1.06
N ARG A 30 -15.11 14.08 1.36
CA ARG A 30 -15.21 13.49 2.71
C ARG A 30 -13.94 13.58 3.52
N ILE A 31 -12.77 13.44 2.89
CA ILE A 31 -11.49 13.42 3.58
C ILE A 31 -11.00 14.85 3.76
N ILE A 32 -10.84 15.25 5.03
CA ILE A 32 -10.36 16.57 5.42
C ILE A 32 -9.04 16.45 6.19
N SER A 33 -8.12 17.37 5.95
CA SER A 33 -6.87 17.45 6.72
C SER A 33 -7.15 17.91 8.14
N VAL A 34 -6.56 17.23 9.12
CA VAL A 34 -6.64 17.55 10.55
C VAL A 34 -5.32 18.15 11.03
N LYS A 35 -4.20 17.53 10.64
CA LYS A 35 -2.87 17.94 11.12
C LYS A 35 -1.79 17.54 10.12
N GLU A 36 -1.07 18.54 9.61
CA GLU A 36 0.16 18.31 8.87
C GLU A 36 1.26 17.78 9.80
N LEU A 37 1.94 16.72 9.37
CA LEU A 37 3.09 16.10 10.03
C LEU A 37 4.41 16.53 9.37
N LEU A 38 4.44 16.53 8.04
CA LEU A 38 5.59 16.92 7.23
C LEU A 38 5.12 17.43 5.87
N GLN A 39 5.71 18.52 5.38
CA GLN A 39 5.53 18.97 4.01
C GLN A 39 6.89 19.38 3.41
N THR A 40 7.22 18.81 2.26
CA THR A 40 8.40 19.15 1.45
C THR A 40 7.95 19.60 0.06
N GLU A 41 8.89 19.78 -0.88
CA GLU A 41 8.55 20.08 -2.27
C GLU A 41 7.88 18.89 -2.98
N LEU A 42 8.22 17.66 -2.58
CA LEU A 42 7.78 16.43 -3.27
C LEU A 42 6.83 15.59 -2.43
N ASP A 43 6.88 15.72 -1.10
CA ASP A 43 6.19 14.86 -0.16
C ASP A 43 5.29 15.66 0.77
N LEU A 44 4.14 15.08 1.10
CA LEU A 44 3.22 15.57 2.12
C LEU A 44 2.80 14.38 2.99
N TYR A 45 2.94 14.54 4.30
CA TYR A 45 2.37 13.66 5.31
C TYR A 45 1.44 14.45 6.21
N GLU A 46 0.21 13.99 6.34
CA GLU A 46 -0.77 14.58 7.23
C GLU A 46 -1.71 13.53 7.83
N ILE A 47 -2.26 13.85 8.99
CA ILE A 47 -3.39 13.14 9.56
C ILE A 47 -4.64 13.79 8.97
N SER A 48 -5.45 12.95 8.35
CA SER A 48 -6.73 13.30 7.75
C SER A 48 -7.85 12.55 8.43
N LYS A 49 -9.08 13.01 8.21
CA LYS A 49 -10.28 12.46 8.81
C LYS A 49 -11.41 12.42 7.81
N ASP A 50 -12.20 11.36 7.85
CA ASP A 50 -13.48 11.32 7.17
C ASP A 50 -14.53 12.11 7.97
N SER A 51 -15.05 13.17 7.36
CA SER A 51 -16.04 14.06 7.98
C SER A 51 -17.36 13.37 8.30
N GLU A 52 -17.70 12.29 7.58
CA GLU A 52 -18.98 11.58 7.72
C GLU A 52 -18.92 10.51 8.82
N THR A 53 -17.83 9.75 8.89
CA THR A 53 -17.69 8.61 9.82
C THR A 53 -16.87 8.92 11.06
N GLY A 54 -15.98 9.91 10.95
CA GLY A 54 -15.01 10.26 11.98
C GLY A 54 -13.73 9.42 11.99
N GLU A 55 -13.59 8.48 11.07
CA GLU A 55 -12.38 7.65 10.92
C GLU A 55 -11.17 8.51 10.55
N HIS A 56 -10.00 8.13 11.07
CA HIS A 56 -8.74 8.82 10.81
C HIS A 56 -7.91 8.06 9.79
N TYR A 57 -7.13 8.82 9.02
CA TYR A 57 -6.28 8.32 7.97
C TYR A 57 -4.92 9.01 8.06
N LEU A 58 -3.85 8.24 7.91
CA LEU A 58 -2.56 8.81 7.53
C LEU A 58 -2.58 9.01 6.02
N HIS A 59 -2.47 10.27 5.60
CA HIS A 59 -2.42 10.67 4.21
C HIS A 59 -0.97 10.96 3.82
N TYR A 60 -0.48 10.22 2.84
CA TYR A 60 0.78 10.49 2.16
C TYR A 60 0.50 10.89 0.72
N ALA A 61 1.00 12.05 0.30
CA ALA A 61 0.95 12.47 -1.08
C ALA A 61 2.37 12.71 -1.62
N TYR A 62 2.63 12.19 -2.81
CA TYR A 62 3.90 12.30 -3.51
C TYR A 62 3.70 12.92 -4.90
N MET A 63 4.47 13.95 -5.22
CA MET A 63 4.46 14.60 -6.53
C MET A 63 5.64 14.12 -7.38
N HIS A 64 5.34 13.39 -8.44
CA HIS A 64 6.31 12.98 -9.45
C HIS A 64 6.36 14.01 -10.59
N ARG A 65 7.56 14.53 -10.87
CA ARG A 65 7.80 15.39 -12.03
C ARG A 65 8.45 14.56 -13.14
N ASP A 66 7.69 14.26 -14.18
CA ASP A 66 8.26 13.68 -15.40
C ASP A 66 8.93 14.78 -16.23
N PHE A 67 10.26 14.69 -16.36
CA PHE A 67 11.06 15.63 -17.16
C PHE A 67 11.20 15.20 -18.64
N THR A 68 10.62 14.06 -19.04
CA THR A 68 10.76 13.47 -20.38
C THR A 68 9.52 13.60 -21.26
N ASN A 69 8.33 13.72 -20.66
CA ASN A 69 7.06 13.97 -21.37
C ASN A 69 6.56 15.42 -21.15
N THR A 70 5.27 15.71 -21.38
CA THR A 70 4.61 17.04 -21.34
C THR A 70 4.87 17.93 -20.11
N GLY A 71 5.60 17.45 -19.09
CA GLY A 71 6.01 18.23 -17.91
C GLY A 71 4.90 18.43 -16.88
N GLU A 72 3.75 17.79 -17.06
CA GLU A 72 2.65 17.85 -16.11
C GLU A 72 3.01 17.02 -14.87
N PRO A 73 2.98 17.61 -13.67
CA PRO A 73 3.26 16.89 -12.44
C PRO A 73 2.14 15.89 -12.15
N GLU A 74 2.52 14.64 -11.88
CA GLU A 74 1.61 13.59 -11.46
C GLU A 74 1.62 13.49 -9.93
N SER A 75 0.44 13.44 -9.32
CA SER A 75 0.29 13.33 -7.87
C SER A 75 -0.25 11.96 -7.48
N PHE A 76 0.46 11.28 -6.60
CA PHE A 76 0.08 10.00 -6.02
C PHE A 76 -0.39 10.22 -4.60
N HIS A 77 -1.52 9.63 -4.24
CA HIS A 77 -2.16 9.79 -2.95
C HIS A 77 -2.40 8.43 -2.31
N TYR A 78 -1.99 8.31 -1.06
CA TYR A 78 -2.10 7.11 -0.24
C TYR A 78 -2.83 7.46 1.06
N LEU A 79 -3.85 6.69 1.42
CA LEU A 79 -4.66 6.90 2.62
C LEU A 79 -4.71 5.60 3.42
N MET A 80 -3.94 5.52 4.49
CA MET A 80 -3.93 4.37 5.40
C MET A 80 -4.85 4.64 6.59
N PRO A 81 -5.84 3.80 6.88
CA PRO A 81 -6.62 3.89 8.12
C PRO A 81 -5.72 3.80 9.34
N ILE A 82 -5.96 4.64 10.34
CA ILE A 82 -5.23 4.64 11.62
C ILE A 82 -6.19 4.71 12.79
N GLU A 83 -5.80 4.15 13.94
CA GLU A 83 -6.60 4.24 15.16
C GLU A 83 -6.38 5.58 15.88
N ASN A 84 -7.29 5.91 16.82
CA ASN A 84 -7.18 7.16 17.59
C ASN A 84 -5.90 7.22 18.45
N ASP A 85 -5.42 6.08 18.94
CA ASP A 85 -4.19 6.03 19.74
C ASP A 85 -2.95 6.28 18.85
N ASP A 86 -2.95 5.76 17.62
CA ASP A 86 -1.90 6.03 16.63
C ASP A 86 -1.81 7.52 16.27
N VAL A 87 -2.96 8.19 16.10
CA VAL A 87 -3.04 9.63 15.84
C VAL A 87 -2.25 10.42 16.89
N LEU A 88 -2.45 10.10 18.17
CA LEU A 88 -1.74 10.78 19.26
C LEU A 88 -0.25 10.46 19.23
N GLY A 89 0.12 9.19 19.05
CA GLY A 89 1.51 8.75 18.95
C GLY A 89 2.29 9.47 17.84
N MET A 90 1.67 9.62 16.65
CA MET A 90 2.27 10.33 15.52
C MET A 90 2.41 11.83 15.77
N ILE A 91 1.40 12.48 16.36
CA ILE A 91 1.43 13.92 16.66
C ILE A 91 2.53 14.27 17.67
N PHE A 92 2.77 13.41 18.66
CA PHE A 92 3.81 13.61 19.65
C PHE A 92 5.19 13.09 19.22
N GLY A 93 5.30 12.46 18.04
CA GLY A 93 6.55 11.92 17.52
C GLY A 93 7.02 10.63 18.20
N GLU A 94 6.12 9.94 18.88
CA GLU A 94 6.40 8.65 19.55
C GLU A 94 6.28 7.48 18.56
N GLN A 95 5.51 7.65 17.49
CA GLN A 95 5.27 6.65 16.44
C GLN A 95 5.70 7.16 15.07
N GLY A 96 6.39 6.31 14.31
CA GLY A 96 6.79 6.60 12.93
C GLY A 96 5.63 6.45 11.95
N TYR A 97 5.67 7.22 10.87
CA TYR A 97 4.61 7.30 9.85
C TYR A 97 5.15 7.29 8.40
N ALA A 98 6.47 7.20 8.23
CA ALA A 98 7.09 7.24 6.92
C ALA A 98 6.71 6.03 6.05
N TYR A 99 6.47 6.30 4.77
CA TYR A 99 6.31 5.28 3.74
C TYR A 99 7.69 4.93 3.14
N PRO A 100 7.98 3.64 2.89
CA PRO A 100 7.11 2.47 3.09
C PRO A 100 7.20 1.84 4.50
N GLU A 101 8.13 2.26 5.35
CA GLU A 101 8.55 1.51 6.55
C GLU A 101 7.42 1.25 7.55
N HIS A 102 6.48 2.19 7.68
CA HIS A 102 5.37 2.12 8.64
C HIS A 102 4.03 1.78 7.99
N TRP A 103 4.02 1.46 6.69
CA TRP A 103 2.81 1.22 5.91
C TRP A 103 2.59 -0.28 5.68
N ASN A 104 2.33 -1.00 6.78
CA ASN A 104 2.19 -2.46 6.78
C ASN A 104 0.73 -2.93 6.75
N ALA A 105 -0.22 -2.01 6.82
CA ALA A 105 -1.66 -2.29 6.73
C ALA A 105 -2.19 -1.93 5.36
N SER A 106 -3.37 -2.46 5.00
CA SER A 106 -4.01 -2.10 3.75
C SER A 106 -4.34 -0.60 3.71
N PHE A 107 -4.08 0.03 2.57
CA PHE A 107 -4.29 1.47 2.36
C PHE A 107 -4.93 1.74 1.00
N LEU A 108 -5.63 2.86 0.87
CA LEU A 108 -6.16 3.31 -0.40
C LEU A 108 -5.08 4.02 -1.21
N ARG A 109 -5.01 3.76 -2.50
CA ARG A 109 -4.17 4.52 -3.45
C ARG A 109 -4.99 5.05 -4.62
N ASN A 110 -4.68 6.25 -5.10
CA ASN A 110 -5.31 6.76 -6.32
C ASN A 110 -4.84 5.97 -7.55
N GLY A 111 -5.79 5.65 -8.42
CA GLY A 111 -5.57 4.96 -9.69
C GLY A 111 -5.80 5.88 -10.90
N PRO A 112 -5.37 5.44 -12.10
CA PRO A 112 -5.39 6.25 -13.32
C PRO A 112 -6.79 6.63 -13.81
N GLU A 113 -7.83 5.93 -13.36
CA GLU A 113 -9.22 6.18 -13.79
C GLU A 113 -10.01 7.11 -12.83
N GLY A 114 -9.35 7.83 -11.92
CA GLY A 114 -10.03 8.71 -10.98
C GLY A 114 -10.74 7.98 -9.84
N PHE A 115 -10.23 6.79 -9.47
CA PHE A 115 -10.73 6.00 -8.36
C PHE A 115 -9.61 5.62 -7.40
N TYR A 116 -9.96 5.45 -6.14
CA TYR A 116 -9.11 4.88 -5.13
C TYR A 116 -9.40 3.38 -4.98
N ILE A 117 -8.34 2.60 -4.82
CA ILE A 117 -8.39 1.14 -4.68
C ILE A 117 -7.57 0.75 -3.46
N TRP A 118 -8.06 -0.22 -2.69
CA TRP A 118 -7.33 -0.81 -1.58
C TRP A 118 -6.14 -1.63 -2.08
N TRP A 119 -4.97 -1.33 -1.54
CA TRP A 119 -3.73 -2.07 -1.73
C TRP A 119 -3.31 -2.70 -0.41
N ASP A 120 -2.89 -3.96 -0.48
CA ASP A 120 -2.41 -4.71 0.68
C ASP A 120 -0.92 -5.02 0.52
N PRO A 121 -0.04 -4.32 1.27
CA PRO A 121 1.41 -4.49 1.15
C PRO A 121 1.92 -5.80 1.77
N SER A 122 1.10 -6.53 2.54
CA SER A 122 1.52 -7.80 3.16
C SER A 122 1.95 -8.86 2.13
N HIS A 123 1.40 -8.80 0.91
CA HIS A 123 1.73 -9.72 -0.17
C HIS A 123 3.10 -9.41 -0.84
N GLU A 124 3.67 -8.21 -0.63
CA GLU A 124 5.01 -7.89 -1.11
C GLU A 124 6.11 -8.47 -0.21
N ALA A 125 5.82 -8.68 1.08
CA ALA A 125 6.75 -9.35 1.99
C ALA A 125 7.03 -10.80 1.57
N GLU A 126 6.00 -11.52 1.08
CA GLU A 126 6.12 -12.88 0.53
C GLU A 126 6.98 -12.92 -0.75
N GLN A 127 6.97 -11.87 -1.57
CA GLN A 127 7.81 -11.80 -2.78
C GLN A 127 9.31 -11.75 -2.46
N SER A 128 9.71 -11.21 -1.29
CA SER A 128 11.12 -11.17 -0.89
C SER A 128 11.69 -12.57 -0.55
N GLU A 129 10.85 -13.47 -0.06
CA GLU A 129 11.21 -14.87 0.21
C GLU A 129 11.30 -15.64 -1.12
N ASP A 130 10.35 -15.43 -2.02
CA ASP A 130 10.40 -15.97 -3.40
C ASP A 130 11.62 -15.47 -4.18
N GLU A 131 12.03 -14.21 -4.01
CA GLU A 131 13.24 -13.65 -4.60
C GLU A 131 14.52 -14.28 -4.05
N ALA A 132 14.58 -14.58 -2.76
CA ALA A 132 15.71 -15.28 -2.15
C ALA A 132 15.83 -16.72 -2.68
N ILE A 133 14.71 -17.42 -2.84
CA ILE A 133 14.63 -18.75 -3.44
C ILE A 133 15.04 -18.69 -4.92
N ALA A 134 14.56 -17.70 -5.67
CA ALA A 134 14.92 -17.49 -7.06
C ALA A 134 16.42 -17.21 -7.22
N ALA A 135 17.01 -16.43 -6.32
CA ALA A 135 18.44 -16.15 -6.29
C ALA A 135 19.27 -17.42 -6.01
N GLU A 136 18.84 -18.26 -5.06
CA GLU A 136 19.49 -19.53 -4.74
C GLU A 136 19.41 -20.51 -5.92
N LEU A 137 18.24 -20.62 -6.57
CA LEU A 137 18.05 -21.48 -7.75
C LEU A 137 18.90 -21.00 -8.93
N LEU A 138 18.97 -19.68 -9.18
CA LEU A 138 19.84 -19.10 -10.21
C LEU A 138 21.32 -19.36 -9.93
N GLN A 139 21.75 -19.33 -8.67
CA GLN A 139 23.13 -19.64 -8.29
C GLN A 139 23.46 -21.11 -8.55
N LYS A 140 22.57 -22.04 -8.19
CA LYS A 140 22.73 -23.49 -8.47
C LYS A 140 22.80 -23.77 -9.97
N LEU A 141 21.94 -23.13 -10.77
CA LEU A 141 21.94 -23.25 -12.23
C LEU A 141 23.24 -22.73 -12.87
N ARG A 142 23.75 -21.58 -12.41
CA ARG A 142 25.03 -21.03 -12.90
C ARG A 142 26.20 -21.94 -12.54
N ALA A 143 26.25 -22.45 -11.31
CA ALA A 143 27.31 -23.36 -10.88
C ALA A 143 27.30 -24.67 -11.70
N PHE A 144 26.12 -25.19 -12.04
CA PHE A 144 25.97 -26.36 -12.91
C PHE A 144 26.42 -26.07 -14.35
N HIS A 145 26.04 -24.92 -14.91
CA HIS A 145 26.44 -24.49 -16.24
C HIS A 145 27.97 -24.28 -16.36
N GLU A 146 28.60 -23.71 -15.34
CA GLU A 146 30.06 -23.50 -15.29
C GLU A 146 30.85 -24.81 -15.14
N GLN A 147 30.27 -25.83 -14.50
CA GLN A 147 30.89 -27.15 -14.39
C GLN A 147 30.89 -27.93 -15.71
N GLY A 148 30.13 -27.51 -16.72
CA GLY A 148 30.15 -28.07 -18.07
C GLY A 148 29.66 -29.52 -18.20
N ASN A 149 29.16 -30.12 -17.11
CA ASN A 149 28.62 -31.47 -17.09
C ASN A 149 27.14 -31.45 -17.46
N VAL A 150 26.84 -31.74 -18.73
CA VAL A 150 25.49 -31.94 -19.26
C VAL A 150 25.13 -33.42 -19.36
N ASP A 151 25.75 -34.27 -18.55
CA ASP A 151 25.41 -35.69 -18.53
C ASP A 151 24.01 -35.89 -17.91
N PRO A 152 23.24 -36.88 -18.41
CA PRO A 152 21.85 -37.09 -17.97
C PRO A 152 21.69 -37.34 -16.47
N GLU A 153 22.72 -37.87 -15.80
CA GLU A 153 22.68 -38.22 -14.38
C GLU A 153 22.91 -36.99 -13.50
N ALA A 154 23.83 -36.10 -13.89
CA ALA A 154 24.01 -34.80 -13.24
C ALA A 154 22.80 -33.88 -13.42
N VAL A 155 22.14 -33.90 -14.59
CA VAL A 155 20.88 -33.16 -14.79
C VAL A 155 19.76 -33.70 -13.91
N ARG A 156 19.63 -35.04 -13.79
CA ARG A 156 18.63 -35.65 -12.89
C ARG A 156 18.86 -35.24 -11.44
N LYS A 157 20.12 -35.26 -10.99
CA LYS A 157 20.49 -34.87 -9.63
C LYS A 157 20.20 -33.39 -9.35
N LEU A 158 20.49 -32.50 -10.30
CA LEU A 158 20.16 -31.08 -10.18
C LEU A 158 18.64 -30.86 -10.03
N LEU A 159 17.83 -31.54 -10.84
CA LEU A 159 16.37 -31.44 -10.76
C LEU A 159 15.82 -31.95 -9.43
N GLU A 160 16.37 -33.05 -8.89
CA GLU A 160 16.01 -33.56 -7.56
C GLU A 160 16.37 -32.57 -6.45
N GLU A 161 17.55 -31.95 -6.50
CA GLU A 161 17.98 -30.93 -5.52
C GLU A 161 17.13 -29.64 -5.59
N MET A 162 16.69 -29.25 -6.79
CA MET A 162 15.79 -28.11 -6.98
C MET A 162 14.38 -28.39 -6.44
N ASP A 163 13.86 -29.61 -6.65
CA ASP A 163 12.56 -30.04 -6.13
C ASP A 163 12.56 -30.15 -4.60
N GLU A 164 13.67 -30.56 -3.98
CA GLU A 164 13.83 -30.58 -2.52
C GLU A 164 13.91 -29.19 -1.91
N THR A 165 14.57 -28.24 -2.60
CA THR A 165 14.62 -26.83 -2.17
C THR A 165 13.22 -26.21 -2.16
N ARG A 166 12.37 -26.59 -3.12
CA ARG A 166 10.99 -26.13 -3.24
C ARG A 166 10.02 -26.75 -2.22
N LYS A 167 10.28 -27.97 -1.73
CA LYS A 167 9.40 -28.72 -0.82
C LYS A 167 9.69 -28.52 0.67
N LYS A 168 10.77 -27.84 1.03
CA LYS A 168 11.18 -27.66 2.43
C LYS A 168 10.30 -26.69 3.22
N GLU A 169 9.40 -25.98 2.57
CA GLU A 169 8.59 -24.90 3.18
C GLU A 169 7.08 -25.00 2.89
N ASP A 170 6.59 -26.13 2.35
CA ASP A 170 5.18 -26.57 2.50
C ASP A 170 5.00 -27.31 3.84
#